data_AF-A0A060CLQ3-F1
#
_entry.id   AF-A0A060CLQ3-F1
#
_cell.length_a   1.000
_cell.length_b   1.000
_cell.length_c   1.000
_cell.angle_alpha   90.00
_cell.angle_beta   90.00
_cell.angle_gamma   90.00
#
_symmetry.space_group_name_H-M   'P 1'
#
loop_
_entity.id
_entity.type
_entity.pdbx_description
1 polymer ?
#
loop_
_entity_poly.entity_id
_entity_poly.type
_entity_poly.pdbx_seq_one_letter_code
_entity_poly.pdbx_strand_id
1 'polypeptide(L)'
;MPPFDVDGIVDFLAPNVLNLKRKPGASDVSWLGGTFSEKPLVWKEASPIFWVNEKSVPVAFIVSSMARFHAGRDEMIDMLNVHGIYSESHQIANSPHSFWMFDPWFEPTLQHILGFL
;
A
#
# COMPACT_ATOMS: atom_id res chain seq x y z
N MET A 1 -1.59 -4.79 10.63
CA MET A 1 -1.97 -3.74 9.66
C MET A 1 -3.32 -3.19 10.10
N PRO A 2 -3.56 -1.86 10.07
CA PRO A 2 -4.92 -1.36 10.16
C PRO A 2 -5.79 -2.06 9.10
N PRO A 3 -7.11 -2.18 9.32
CA PRO A 3 -8.01 -2.89 8.40
C PRO A 3 -8.13 -2.23 7.02
N PHE A 4 -7.49 -1.08 6.80
CA PHE A 4 -7.48 -0.36 5.54
C PHE A 4 -6.10 0.24 5.24
N ASP A 5 -5.76 0.29 3.95
CA ASP A 5 -4.61 0.97 3.37
C ASP A 5 -5.11 2.17 2.53
N VAL A 6 -4.50 3.35 2.71
CA VAL A 6 -4.83 4.55 1.94
C VAL A 6 -3.60 4.97 1.14
N ASP A 7 -3.59 4.57 -0.14
CA ASP A 7 -2.55 4.87 -1.13
C ASP A 7 -1.12 4.48 -0.68
N GLY A 8 -1.01 3.42 0.10
CA GLY A 8 0.24 2.84 0.55
C GLY A 8 0.65 1.66 -0.33
N ILE A 9 1.95 1.57 -0.63
CA ILE A 9 2.48 0.35 -1.23
C ILE A 9 2.62 -0.74 -0.16
N VAL A 10 2.31 -1.98 -0.51
CA VAL A 10 2.42 -3.12 0.41
C VAL A 10 3.60 -4.04 0.11
N ASP A 11 4.31 -3.76 -0.99
CA ASP A 11 5.53 -4.44 -1.38
C ASP A 11 6.64 -3.44 -1.75
N PHE A 12 7.61 -3.24 -0.86
CA PHE A 12 8.80 -2.44 -1.13
C PHE A 12 9.81 -3.18 -2.02
N LEU A 13 9.67 -4.49 -2.20
CA LEU A 13 10.52 -5.33 -3.04
C LEU A 13 9.97 -5.47 -4.47
N ALA A 14 8.79 -4.92 -4.74
CA ALA A 14 8.20 -4.94 -6.08
C ALA A 14 9.15 -4.30 -7.11
N PRO A 15 9.26 -4.86 -8.33
CA PRO A 15 10.19 -4.34 -9.34
C PRO A 15 9.98 -2.85 -9.67
N ASN A 16 8.73 -2.38 -9.69
CA ASN A 16 8.39 -0.98 -9.93
C ASN A 16 8.80 -0.03 -8.79
N VAL A 17 9.05 -0.55 -7.58
CA VAL A 17 9.55 0.19 -6.41
C VAL A 17 11.08 0.12 -6.33
N LEU A 18 11.66 -1.06 -6.51
CA LEU A 18 13.11 -1.23 -6.42
C LEU A 18 13.85 -0.50 -7.55
N ASN A 19 13.30 -0.52 -8.77
CA ASN A 19 13.93 0.10 -9.95
C ASN A 19 13.79 1.63 -10.02
N LEU A 20 13.19 2.27 -9.01
CA LEU A 20 13.11 3.73 -8.93
C LEU A 20 14.51 4.34 -8.80
N LYS A 21 14.80 5.34 -9.64
CA LYS A 21 15.98 6.19 -9.48
C LYS A 21 15.78 7.14 -8.30
N ARG A 22 16.32 6.75 -7.15
CA ARG A 22 16.21 7.52 -5.91
C ARG A 22 17.12 8.75 -5.93
N LYS A 23 16.58 9.88 -5.49
CA LYS A 23 17.35 11.10 -5.24
C LYS A 23 18.06 11.00 -3.88
N PRO A 24 19.17 11.74 -3.65
CA PRO A 24 19.72 11.88 -2.31
C PRO A 24 18.63 12.36 -1.33
N GLY A 25 18.50 11.68 -0.18
CA GLY A 25 17.46 11.97 0.81
C GLY A 25 16.06 11.45 0.46
N ALA A 26 15.94 10.41 -0.38
CA ALA A 26 14.66 9.77 -0.64
C ALA A 26 13.98 9.32 0.66
N SER A 27 12.67 9.57 0.77
CA SER A 27 11.92 9.37 2.01
C SER A 27 11.86 7.91 2.44
N ASP A 28 11.72 6.98 1.49
CA ASP A 28 11.75 5.53 1.72
C ASP A 28 13.07 5.06 2.32
N VAL A 29 14.20 5.50 1.73
CA VAL A 29 15.56 5.20 2.24
C VAL A 29 15.77 5.78 3.62
N SER A 30 15.30 7.01 3.85
CA SER A 30 15.45 7.70 5.13
C SER A 30 14.63 7.02 6.23
N TRP A 31 13.40 6.64 5.91
CA TRP A 31 12.50 5.94 6.82
C TRP A 31 12.97 4.52 7.15
N LEU A 32 13.46 3.78 6.14
CA LEU A 32 13.96 2.41 6.29
C LEU A 32 15.41 2.35 6.78
N GLY A 33 16.06 3.50 7.03
CA GLY A 33 17.42 3.58 7.57
C GLY A 33 18.51 3.07 6.63
N GLY A 34 18.25 3.05 5.32
CA GLY A 34 19.19 2.58 4.30
C GLY A 34 18.50 2.14 3.01
N THR A 35 19.28 2.03 1.93
CA THR A 35 18.83 1.49 0.66
C THR A 35 18.55 -0.01 0.75
N PHE A 36 17.81 -0.54 -0.22
CA PHE A 36 17.55 -1.99 -0.29
C PHE A 36 18.85 -2.81 -0.29
N SER A 37 19.89 -2.36 -0.99
CA SER A 37 21.19 -3.03 -1.02
C SER A 37 21.90 -3.05 0.34
N GLU A 38 21.64 -2.07 1.20
CA GLU A 38 22.24 -1.97 2.54
C GLU A 38 21.41 -2.70 3.61
N LYS A 39 20.08 -2.67 3.49
CA LYS A 39 19.14 -3.13 4.51
C LYS A 39 18.00 -4.00 3.91
N PRO A 40 18.29 -5.07 3.15
CA PRO A 40 17.25 -5.82 2.42
C PRO A 40 16.21 -6.45 3.34
N LEU A 41 16.61 -6.87 4.55
CA LEU A 41 15.69 -7.42 5.54
C LEU A 41 14.70 -6.38 6.06
N VAL A 42 15.13 -5.13 6.31
CA VAL A 42 14.25 -4.06 6.77
C VAL A 42 13.19 -3.73 5.72
N TRP A 43 13.59 -3.71 4.45
CA TRP A 43 12.66 -3.52 3.33
C TRP A 43 11.63 -4.64 3.23
N LYS A 44 12.04 -5.90 3.45
CA LYS A 44 11.12 -7.04 3.49
C LYS A 44 10.18 -6.97 4.69
N GLU A 45 10.72 -6.67 5.87
CA GLU A 45 9.94 -6.56 7.11
C GLU A 45 8.90 -5.45 7.02
N ALA A 46 9.23 -4.33 6.38
CA ALA A 46 8.33 -3.21 6.13
C ALA A 46 7.28 -3.47 5.05
N SER A 47 7.32 -4.62 4.36
CA SER A 47 6.38 -4.96 3.28
C SER A 47 5.28 -5.92 3.80
N PRO A 48 4.04 -5.43 4.05
CA PRO A 48 2.93 -6.23 4.56
C PRO A 48 2.64 -7.52 3.79
N ILE A 49 2.89 -7.53 2.48
CA ILE A 49 2.60 -8.69 1.61
C ILE A 49 3.28 -9.98 2.10
N PHE A 50 4.46 -9.90 2.71
CA PHE A 50 5.19 -11.09 3.21
C PHE A 50 4.61 -11.66 4.52
N TRP A 51 3.63 -10.99 5.11
CA TRP A 51 3.01 -11.39 6.37
C TRP A 51 1.59 -11.93 6.20
N VAL A 52 1.06 -11.95 4.97
CA VAL A 52 -0.25 -12.53 4.66
C VAL A 52 -0.22 -14.04 4.95
N ASN A 53 -1.24 -14.50 5.68
CA ASN A 53 -1.45 -15.90 6.06
C ASN A 53 -2.93 -16.13 6.44
N GLU A 54 -3.29 -17.35 6.83
CA GLU A 54 -4.66 -17.75 7.16
C GLU A 54 -5.28 -17.03 8.37
N LYS A 55 -4.47 -16.35 9.19
CA LYS A 55 -4.90 -15.54 10.34
C LYS A 55 -4.94 -14.05 10.03
N SER A 56 -4.69 -13.68 8.77
CA SER A 56 -4.87 -12.30 8.33
C SER A 56 -6.33 -11.88 8.48
N VAL A 57 -6.55 -10.57 8.52
CA VAL A 57 -7.88 -9.97 8.66
C VAL A 57 -8.33 -9.41 7.32
N PRO A 58 -9.64 -9.13 7.15
CA PRO A 58 -10.10 -8.40 5.97
C PRO A 58 -9.36 -7.07 5.78
N VAL A 59 -9.11 -6.70 4.52
CA VAL A 59 -8.39 -5.46 4.16
C VAL A 59 -9.11 -4.67 3.07
N ALA A 60 -9.29 -3.37 3.27
CA ALA A 60 -9.69 -2.43 2.22
C ALA A 60 -8.50 -1.63 1.67
N PHE A 61 -8.45 -1.43 0.36
CA PHE A 61 -7.45 -0.60 -0.31
C PHE A 61 -8.11 0.62 -0.96
N ILE A 62 -7.81 1.81 -0.47
CA ILE A 62 -8.34 3.07 -1.02
C ILE A 62 -7.19 3.80 -1.69
N VAL A 63 -7.13 3.74 -3.00
CA VAL A 63 -5.92 4.14 -3.76
C VAL A 63 -6.18 5.34 -4.65
N SER A 64 -5.12 6.09 -4.92
CA SER A 64 -5.17 7.20 -5.86
C SER A 64 -5.24 6.72 -7.31
N SER A 65 -5.44 7.67 -8.22
CA SER A 65 -5.33 7.41 -9.66
C SER A 65 -3.91 7.11 -10.15
N MET A 66 -2.90 7.15 -9.28
CA MET A 66 -1.50 6.99 -9.62
C MET A 66 -1.02 5.54 -9.40
N ALA A 67 -0.93 4.76 -10.48
CA ALA A 67 -0.57 3.33 -10.45
C ALA A 67 0.74 2.97 -9.70
N ARG A 68 1.68 3.92 -9.56
CA ARG A 68 2.94 3.68 -8.83
C ARG A 68 2.74 3.40 -7.33
N PHE A 69 1.59 3.77 -6.75
CA PHE A 69 1.26 3.52 -5.35
C PHE A 69 0.46 2.22 -5.14
N HIS A 70 0.27 1.41 -6.20
CA HIS A 70 -0.46 0.14 -6.11
C HIS A 70 0.46 -1.08 -5.95
N ALA A 71 1.76 -0.87 -5.71
CA ALA A 71 2.74 -1.95 -5.71
C ALA A 71 2.44 -3.01 -4.62
N GLY A 72 2.27 -4.25 -5.07
CA GLY A 72 1.93 -5.41 -4.24
C GLY A 72 0.45 -5.55 -3.90
N ARG A 73 -0.41 -4.58 -4.24
CA ARG A 73 -1.83 -4.58 -3.87
C ARG A 73 -2.55 -5.79 -4.48
N ASP A 74 -2.44 -5.95 -5.79
CA ASP A 74 -3.18 -6.98 -6.52
C ASP A 74 -2.68 -8.37 -6.11
N GLU A 75 -1.37 -8.52 -5.94
CA GLU A 75 -0.76 -9.75 -5.43
C GLU A 75 -1.22 -10.06 -3.99
N MET A 76 -1.31 -9.05 -3.12
CA MET A 76 -1.82 -9.21 -1.75
C MET A 76 -3.30 -9.60 -1.74
N ILE A 77 -4.12 -9.02 -2.62
CA ILE A 77 -5.53 -9.41 -2.79
C ILE A 77 -5.63 -10.88 -3.21
N ASP A 78 -4.82 -11.32 -4.18
CA ASP A 78 -4.79 -12.72 -4.62
C ASP A 78 -4.40 -13.67 -3.47
N MET A 79 -3.41 -13.29 -2.65
CA MET A 79 -3.02 -14.07 -1.47
C MET A 79 -4.15 -14.15 -0.43
N LEU A 80 -4.86 -13.05 -0.16
CA LEU A 80 -6.01 -13.04 0.74
C LEU A 80 -7.16 -13.91 0.21
N ASN A 81 -7.41 -13.87 -1.09
CA ASN A 81 -8.41 -14.70 -1.76
C ASN A 81 -8.11 -16.20 -1.63
N VAL A 82 -6.84 -16.62 -1.73
CA VAL A 82 -6.42 -18.02 -1.49
C VAL A 82 -6.80 -18.50 -0.08
N HIS A 83 -6.76 -17.60 0.92
CA HIS A 83 -7.15 -17.89 2.28
C HIS A 83 -8.65 -17.68 2.57
N GLY A 84 -9.44 -17.26 1.58
CA GLY A 84 -10.86 -16.93 1.75
C GLY A 84 -11.10 -15.69 2.62
N ILE A 85 -10.11 -14.78 2.69
CA ILE A 85 -10.18 -13.56 3.50
C ILE A 85 -10.71 -12.42 2.64
N TYR A 86 -11.76 -11.74 3.12
CA TYR A 86 -12.38 -10.64 2.39
C TYR A 86 -11.40 -9.50 2.13
N SER A 87 -11.41 -8.96 0.91
CA SER A 87 -10.72 -7.71 0.61
C SER A 87 -11.50 -6.92 -0.43
N GLU A 88 -11.34 -5.60 -0.41
CA GLU A 88 -11.95 -4.70 -1.39
C GLU A 88 -10.96 -3.62 -1.81
N SER A 89 -11.12 -3.08 -3.02
CA SER A 89 -10.30 -1.97 -3.51
C SER A 89 -11.14 -0.92 -4.21
N HIS A 90 -10.91 0.34 -3.83
CA HIS A 90 -11.57 1.53 -4.36
C HIS A 90 -10.51 2.49 -4.90
N GLN A 91 -10.54 2.73 -6.21
CA GLN A 91 -9.69 3.75 -6.82
C GLN A 91 -10.44 5.09 -6.85
N ILE A 92 -9.86 6.11 -6.24
CA ILE A 92 -10.39 7.46 -6.29
C ILE A 92 -9.93 8.12 -7.60
N ALA A 93 -10.89 8.44 -8.46
CA ALA A 93 -10.60 9.04 -9.77
C ALA A 93 -10.01 10.46 -9.66
N ASN A 94 -9.12 10.81 -10.60
CA ASN A 94 -8.47 12.12 -10.72
C ASN A 94 -7.71 12.60 -9.47
N SER A 95 -7.34 11.70 -8.56
CA SER A 95 -6.72 12.05 -7.28
C SER A 95 -5.20 11.95 -7.31
N PRO A 96 -4.47 12.89 -6.66
CA PRO A 96 -3.02 12.81 -6.47
C PRO A 96 -2.67 11.84 -5.33
N HIS A 97 -1.39 11.58 -5.08
CA HIS A 97 -0.98 11.04 -3.77
C HIS A 97 -1.34 12.02 -2.66
N SER A 98 -1.64 11.53 -1.46
CA SER A 98 -2.15 12.33 -0.32
C SER A 98 -3.53 12.96 -0.54
N PHE A 99 -4.33 12.45 -1.49
CA PHE A 99 -5.65 12.98 -1.83
C PHE A 99 -6.61 13.08 -0.65
N TRP A 100 -6.53 12.14 0.30
CA TRP A 100 -7.39 12.05 1.47
C TRP A 100 -7.22 13.23 2.44
N MET A 101 -6.32 14.17 2.16
CA MET A 101 -6.15 15.40 2.94
C MET A 101 -6.87 16.61 2.30
N PHE A 102 -7.50 16.44 1.13
CA PHE A 102 -8.01 17.56 0.33
C PHE A 102 -9.40 17.30 -0.24
N ASP A 103 -10.13 18.38 -0.48
CA ASP A 103 -11.34 18.34 -1.30
C ASP A 103 -10.99 18.15 -2.79
N PRO A 104 -11.81 17.40 -3.56
CA PRO A 104 -13.07 16.78 -3.16
C PRO A 104 -12.94 15.33 -2.62
N TRP A 105 -11.73 14.86 -2.32
CA TRP A 105 -11.47 13.43 -2.09
C TRP A 105 -11.52 12.99 -0.62
N PHE A 106 -11.39 13.92 0.33
CA PHE A 106 -11.50 13.62 1.77
C PHE A 106 -12.78 12.84 2.08
N GLU A 107 -13.94 13.40 1.70
CA GLU A 107 -15.24 12.81 2.03
C GLU A 107 -15.43 11.42 1.39
N PRO A 108 -15.18 11.20 0.08
CA PRO A 108 -15.20 9.86 -0.51
C PRO A 108 -14.29 8.86 0.21
N THR A 109 -13.07 9.28 0.60
CA THR A 109 -12.13 8.42 1.33
C THR A 109 -12.74 7.98 2.67
N LEU A 110 -13.28 8.94 3.42
CA LEU A 110 -13.92 8.68 4.70
C LEU A 110 -15.10 7.72 4.57
N GLN A 111 -15.93 7.88 3.54
CA GLN A 111 -17.07 7.00 3.29
C GLN A 111 -16.64 5.56 2.99
N HIS A 112 -15.56 5.35 2.23
CA HIS A 112 -15.00 4.01 2.01
C HIS A 112 -14.47 3.39 3.31
N ILE A 113 -13.75 4.17 4.13
CA ILE A 113 -13.25 3.68 5.42
C ILE A 113 -14.41 3.29 6.33
N LEU A 114 -15.42 4.16 6.48
CA LEU A 114 -16.57 3.90 7.35
C LEU A 114 -17.46 2.76 6.84
N GLY A 115 -17.57 2.58 5.53
CA GLY A 115 -18.32 1.46 4.95
C GLY A 115 -17.65 0.10 5.15
N PHE A 116 -16.34 0.08 5.41
CA PHE A 116 -15.59 -1.15 5.65
C PHE A 116 -15.56 -1.59 7.12
N LEU A 117 -15.65 -0.65 8.06
CA LEU A 117 -15.64 -0.89 9.51
C LEU A 117 -16.97 -1.45 10.03
#